data_AF-J4KLF3-F1
#
_entry.id   AF-J4KLF3-F1
#
_cell.length_a   1.000
_cell.length_b   1.000
_cell.length_c   1.000
_cell.angle_alpha   90.00
_cell.angle_beta   90.00
_cell.angle_gamma   90.00
#
_symmetry.space_group_name_H-M   'P 1'
#
loop_
_entity.id
_entity.type
_entity.pdbx_description
1 polymer ?
#
loop_
_entity_poly.entity_id
_entity_poly.type
_entity_poly.pdbx_seq_one_letter_code
_entity_poly.pdbx_strand_id
1 'polypeptide(L)'
;MRSLAELIELSQVERDRTRPVSVKDRYRLCYNLALSAYCLSSAAWRRLRWCKRKTFDANVFLHHDSTTGIIHDPTEAYLSCPIEAPLPQLEAGPDLKCDLNLLELGKILVEVRFWRKPDVFSEAHGRSWEEGIRRQLGLLITDHPDLLDSESPFVDAIKACLSYEGKVAAKKKTTREFLTFFEEHILKPLSILLPDCPGAEEPKEDYLSDVETQREPLTALPHKREPGPKSARAKEFMSRMQKFAISYVNPLSVKSRTPLPEDRSRKVRIAVIDSGISSSDSEIRIALRDSDIGLGLRDRRIAGLRNFCGTSVDDCEDYHGHGTTVAKILLEAAPQAEIYIAKVTNSSTVSDDELHNVRKAINWAVQVWDADIINLSLAMRVESRDIDEALSHALLPGSKIIFAAAHNNAGHHEGPSWPGRKLGIIAIHCTDGDGQPLSTNASVGREDYFATLGLDIPIKEQFATTKSQYVYASGVSYATPIAAGIAANMLEILRHEASHRVNDVKKWFYNGRYMKVLFKAISQRDHRCCFVQPWTFWHEIISVSPRYRDVQLRSGDERNIIRVLELLAA
;
A
#
# COMPACT_ATOMS: atom_id res chain seq x y z
N MET A 1 -20.14 7.68 -8.12
CA MET A 1 -19.85 8.90 -7.33
C MET A 1 -20.94 9.93 -7.58
N ARG A 2 -21.33 10.71 -6.57
CA ARG A 2 -22.26 11.85 -6.71
C ARG A 2 -21.55 13.12 -6.25
N SER A 3 -21.86 14.26 -6.87
CA SER A 3 -21.32 15.54 -6.42
C SER A 3 -21.97 15.97 -5.10
N LEU A 4 -21.28 16.82 -4.32
CA LEU A 4 -21.84 17.40 -3.09
C LEU A 4 -23.15 18.15 -3.38
N ALA A 5 -23.20 18.86 -4.51
CA ALA A 5 -24.40 19.53 -4.99
C ALA A 5 -25.57 18.54 -5.21
N GLU A 6 -25.33 17.42 -5.90
CA GLU A 6 -26.34 16.37 -6.12
C GLU A 6 -26.82 15.73 -4.81
N LEU A 7 -25.92 15.54 -3.84
CA LEU A 7 -26.26 14.94 -2.54
C LEU A 7 -27.12 15.87 -1.69
N ILE A 8 -26.89 17.18 -1.77
CA ILE A 8 -27.68 18.19 -1.07
C ILE A 8 -29.09 18.32 -1.66
N GLU A 9 -29.23 18.18 -2.98
CA GLU A 9 -30.49 18.36 -3.70
C GLU A 9 -31.40 17.11 -3.68
N LEU A 10 -31.00 16.04 -2.98
CA LEU A 10 -31.79 14.82 -2.91
C LEU A 10 -33.21 15.05 -2.36
N SER A 11 -34.16 14.32 -2.94
CA SER A 11 -35.53 14.29 -2.43
C SER A 11 -35.57 13.78 -0.99
N GLN A 12 -36.62 14.12 -0.24
CA GLN A 12 -36.75 13.67 1.15
C GLN A 12 -36.73 12.14 1.27
N VAL A 13 -37.34 11.44 0.30
CA VAL A 13 -37.37 9.97 0.21
C VAL A 13 -35.96 9.37 -0.02
N GLU A 14 -35.12 10.03 -0.81
CA GLU A 14 -33.72 9.61 -1.01
C GLU A 14 -32.84 9.94 0.20
N ARG A 15 -33.09 11.07 0.86
CA ARG A 15 -32.39 11.45 2.10
C ARG A 15 -32.64 10.46 3.22
N ASP A 16 -33.85 9.93 3.35
CA ASP A 16 -34.17 8.91 4.36
C ASP A 16 -33.42 7.58 4.13
N ARG A 17 -32.96 7.32 2.90
CA ARG A 17 -32.11 6.15 2.56
C ARG A 17 -30.64 6.40 2.84
N THR A 18 -30.19 7.66 2.76
CA THR A 18 -28.82 8.07 3.09
C THR A 18 -28.69 8.29 4.59
N ARG A 19 -27.75 7.61 5.27
CA ARG A 19 -27.50 7.89 6.69
C ARG A 19 -27.06 9.36 6.84
N PRO A 20 -27.66 10.14 7.77
CA PRO A 20 -27.28 11.53 7.95
C PRO A 20 -25.82 11.63 8.42
N VAL A 21 -25.03 12.45 7.73
CA VAL A 21 -23.63 12.72 8.09
C VAL A 21 -23.60 13.49 9.41
N SER A 22 -22.85 13.00 10.39
CA SER A 22 -22.78 13.62 11.72
C SER A 22 -22.10 15.00 11.65
N VAL A 23 -22.41 15.90 12.58
CA VAL A 23 -21.78 17.22 12.65
C VAL A 23 -20.25 17.10 12.77
N LYS A 24 -19.77 16.10 13.54
CA LYS A 24 -18.35 15.80 13.69
C LYS A 24 -17.70 15.40 12.36
N ASP A 25 -18.35 14.54 11.58
CA ASP A 25 -17.83 14.11 10.27
C ASP A 25 -17.86 15.26 9.26
N ARG A 26 -18.85 16.16 9.33
CA ARG A 26 -18.86 17.38 8.52
C ARG A 26 -17.69 18.29 8.86
N TYR A 27 -17.35 18.47 10.14
CA TYR A 27 -16.16 19.22 10.54
C TYR A 27 -14.87 18.58 10.07
N ARG A 28 -14.79 17.26 10.14
CA ARG A 28 -13.62 16.52 9.64
C ARG A 28 -13.49 16.67 8.13
N LEU A 29 -14.61 16.61 7.39
CA LEU A 29 -14.62 16.89 5.96
C LEU A 29 -14.22 18.34 5.64
N CYS A 30 -14.72 19.33 6.39
CA CYS A 30 -14.31 20.73 6.26
C CYS A 30 -12.80 20.90 6.42
N TYR A 31 -12.22 20.30 7.48
CA TYR A 31 -10.78 20.33 7.71
C TYR A 31 -10.00 19.65 6.58
N ASN A 32 -10.40 18.45 6.14
CA ASN A 32 -9.74 17.74 5.05
C ASN A 32 -9.77 18.52 3.72
N LEU A 33 -10.89 19.20 3.42
CA LEU A 33 -11.01 20.04 2.23
C LEU A 33 -10.12 21.30 2.33
N ALA A 34 -10.07 21.94 3.50
CA ALA A 34 -9.19 23.07 3.75
C ALA A 34 -7.70 22.67 3.70
N LEU A 35 -7.33 21.52 4.26
CA LEU A 35 -5.98 20.98 4.22
C LEU A 35 -5.56 20.64 2.79
N SER A 36 -6.46 20.03 2.01
CA SER A 36 -6.23 19.81 0.58
C SER A 36 -6.02 21.12 -0.17
N ALA A 37 -6.80 22.16 0.15
CA ALA A 37 -6.65 23.48 -0.46
C ALA A 37 -5.32 24.15 -0.08
N TYR A 38 -4.89 24.00 1.17
CA TYR A 38 -3.59 24.44 1.65
C TYR A 38 -2.45 23.78 0.87
N CYS A 39 -2.45 22.44 0.79
CA CYS A 39 -1.43 21.68 0.05
C CYS A 39 -1.43 22.00 -1.46
N LEU A 40 -2.59 22.21 -2.07
CA LEU A 40 -2.67 22.59 -3.49
C LEU A 40 -2.24 24.04 -3.74
N SER A 41 -2.30 24.90 -2.72
CA SER A 41 -1.93 26.30 -2.84
C SER A 41 -0.42 26.54 -2.95
N SER A 42 0.40 25.56 -2.53
CA SER A 42 1.86 25.60 -2.67
C SER A 42 2.36 25.08 -4.02
N ALA A 43 1.51 24.47 -4.84
CA ALA A 43 1.87 23.83 -6.11
C ALA A 43 1.43 24.65 -7.35
N ALA A 44 1.89 24.24 -8.54
CA ALA A 44 1.43 24.79 -9.83
C ALA A 44 -0.11 24.65 -10.04
N TRP A 45 -0.73 23.80 -9.21
CA TRP A 45 -2.16 23.51 -9.13
C TRP A 45 -3.00 24.59 -8.44
N ARG A 46 -2.40 25.71 -8.01
CA ARG A 46 -3.08 26.93 -7.50
C ARG A 46 -4.14 27.52 -8.47
N ARG A 47 -4.22 26.98 -9.68
CA ARG A 47 -5.14 27.35 -10.76
C ARG A 47 -6.41 26.48 -10.83
N LEU A 48 -6.52 25.45 -9.99
CA LEU A 48 -7.71 24.62 -9.89
C LEU A 48 -8.87 25.40 -9.28
N ARG A 49 -10.07 25.17 -9.82
CA ARG A 49 -11.32 25.73 -9.32
C ARG A 49 -12.07 24.66 -8.54
N TRP A 50 -12.57 25.03 -7.39
CA TRP A 50 -13.28 24.15 -6.47
C TRP A 50 -14.77 24.14 -6.77
N CYS A 51 -15.26 25.18 -7.45
CA CYS A 51 -16.63 25.27 -7.93
C CYS A 51 -16.70 25.27 -9.46
N LYS A 52 -17.81 24.77 -10.02
CA LYS A 52 -18.10 24.80 -11.46
C LYS A 52 -18.34 26.25 -11.91
N ARG A 53 -17.75 26.66 -13.03
CA ARG A 53 -17.78 28.06 -13.51
C ARG A 53 -19.17 28.66 -13.72
N LYS A 54 -20.13 27.89 -14.24
CA LYS A 54 -21.46 28.41 -14.61
C LYS A 54 -22.45 28.46 -13.45
N THR A 55 -22.36 27.52 -12.53
CA THR A 55 -23.36 27.30 -11.48
C THR A 55 -22.80 27.54 -10.08
N PHE A 56 -21.48 27.74 -9.97
CA PHE A 56 -20.76 27.86 -8.70
C PHE A 56 -20.98 26.65 -7.76
N ASP A 57 -21.38 25.50 -8.32
CA ASP A 57 -21.57 24.25 -7.58
C ASP A 57 -20.24 23.62 -7.19
N ALA A 58 -20.16 23.08 -5.97
CA ALA A 58 -18.98 22.37 -5.50
C ALA A 58 -18.61 21.22 -6.43
N ASN A 59 -17.36 21.21 -6.90
CA ASN A 59 -16.78 20.16 -7.73
C ASN A 59 -16.16 19.05 -6.88
N VAL A 60 -16.84 18.73 -5.77
CA VAL A 60 -16.46 17.78 -4.74
C VAL A 60 -17.39 16.58 -4.86
N PHE A 61 -16.85 15.36 -4.82
CA PHE A 61 -17.58 14.11 -5.02
C PHE A 61 -17.37 13.18 -3.84
N LEU A 62 -18.43 12.47 -3.48
CA LEU A 62 -18.38 11.45 -2.44
C LEU A 62 -18.68 10.08 -3.05
N HIS A 63 -17.94 9.08 -2.58
CA HIS A 63 -18.17 7.69 -2.94
C HIS A 63 -19.37 7.16 -2.17
N HIS A 64 -20.33 6.57 -2.88
CA HIS A 64 -21.53 5.97 -2.29
C HIS A 64 -21.79 4.62 -2.95
N ASP A 65 -22.42 3.73 -2.20
CA ASP A 65 -22.97 2.48 -2.69
C ASP A 65 -24.18 2.76 -3.60
N SER A 66 -24.13 2.28 -4.85
CA SER A 66 -25.17 2.51 -5.86
C SER A 66 -26.49 1.80 -5.55
N THR A 67 -26.48 0.80 -4.67
CA THR A 67 -27.64 -0.01 -4.29
C THR A 67 -28.33 0.55 -3.04
N THR A 68 -27.54 0.93 -2.03
CA THR A 68 -28.06 1.40 -0.74
C THR A 68 -28.12 2.93 -0.64
N GLY A 69 -27.36 3.65 -1.49
CA GLY A 69 -27.20 5.10 -1.41
C GLY A 69 -26.27 5.57 -0.30
N ILE A 70 -25.71 4.65 0.51
CA ILE A 70 -24.89 5.00 1.68
C ILE A 70 -23.53 5.53 1.22
N ILE A 71 -23.11 6.66 1.78
CA ILE A 71 -21.77 7.22 1.59
C ILE A 71 -20.76 6.32 2.32
N HIS A 72 -19.74 5.85 1.60
CA HIS A 72 -18.74 4.90 2.14
C HIS A 72 -17.92 5.51 3.27
N ASP A 73 -17.38 6.70 3.05
CA ASP A 73 -16.71 7.52 4.07
C ASP A 73 -17.09 8.99 3.82
N PRO A 74 -17.84 9.64 4.73
CA PRO A 74 -18.27 11.02 4.54
C PRO A 74 -17.15 12.05 4.78
N THR A 75 -15.97 11.60 5.22
CA THR A 75 -14.82 12.46 5.51
C THR A 75 -13.77 12.43 4.39
N GLU A 76 -13.89 11.49 3.44
CA GLU A 76 -13.02 11.36 2.26
C GLU A 76 -13.77 11.78 0.99
N ALA A 77 -13.56 13.03 0.56
CA ALA A 77 -14.12 13.55 -0.68
C ALA A 77 -13.08 13.72 -1.78
N TYR A 78 -13.52 13.52 -3.02
CA TYR A 78 -12.70 13.63 -4.23
C TYR A 78 -12.97 14.96 -4.94
N LEU A 79 -11.93 15.65 -5.38
CA LEU A 79 -12.05 16.81 -6.27
C LEU A 79 -12.00 16.34 -7.71
N SER A 80 -12.92 16.80 -8.56
CA SER A 80 -12.79 16.62 -10.00
C SER A 80 -12.23 17.89 -10.67
N CYS A 81 -11.53 17.74 -11.79
CA CYS A 81 -11.20 18.86 -12.66
C CYS A 81 -11.26 18.39 -14.12
N PRO A 82 -11.92 19.11 -15.03
CA PRO A 82 -11.85 18.81 -16.45
C PRO A 82 -10.41 19.01 -16.97
N ILE A 83 -9.94 18.08 -17.80
CA ILE A 83 -8.57 18.04 -18.36
C ILE A 83 -8.41 18.96 -19.58
N GLU A 84 -9.50 19.50 -20.14
CA GLU A 84 -9.45 20.34 -21.34
C GLU A 84 -8.78 21.70 -21.08
N ALA A 85 -7.72 21.97 -21.86
CA ALA A 85 -6.92 23.18 -22.12
C ALA A 85 -6.99 24.37 -21.12
N PRO A 86 -5.86 25.07 -20.86
CA PRO A 86 -5.82 26.20 -19.93
C PRO A 86 -6.77 27.30 -20.39
N LEU A 87 -7.98 27.29 -19.86
CA LEU A 87 -8.96 28.34 -20.08
C LEU A 87 -8.35 29.65 -19.57
N PRO A 88 -8.58 30.79 -20.26
CA PRO A 88 -8.10 32.08 -19.80
C PRO A 88 -8.40 32.30 -18.33
N GLN A 89 -7.45 32.87 -17.59
CA GLN A 89 -7.69 33.40 -16.25
C GLN A 89 -8.80 34.44 -16.40
N LEU A 90 -10.05 34.06 -16.10
CA LEU A 90 -11.06 35.08 -15.89
C LEU A 90 -10.76 35.69 -14.53
N GLU A 91 -10.26 36.92 -14.56
CA GLU A 91 -9.98 37.69 -13.37
C GLU A 91 -11.27 37.83 -12.56
N ALA A 92 -11.16 37.77 -11.23
CA ALA A 92 -12.27 38.07 -10.34
C ALA A 92 -12.90 39.40 -10.76
N GLY A 93 -14.24 39.53 -10.63
CA GLY A 93 -14.91 40.81 -10.86
C GLY A 93 -14.15 41.93 -10.15
N PRO A 94 -13.96 43.11 -10.78
CA PRO A 94 -13.09 44.17 -10.26
C PRO A 94 -13.44 44.60 -8.83
N ASP A 95 -14.70 44.41 -8.44
CA ASP A 95 -15.26 44.79 -7.15
C ASP A 95 -15.23 43.68 -6.07
N LEU A 96 -14.80 42.45 -6.38
CA LEU A 96 -14.78 41.35 -5.40
C LEU A 96 -13.83 41.69 -4.25
N LYS A 97 -14.28 41.69 -2.99
CA LYS A 97 -13.42 42.10 -1.86
C LYS A 97 -12.54 41.00 -1.27
N CYS A 98 -12.72 39.74 -1.68
CA CYS A 98 -11.88 38.61 -1.26
C CYS A 98 -11.13 37.98 -2.45
N ASP A 99 -10.30 36.96 -2.18
CA ASP A 99 -9.76 36.10 -3.22
C ASP A 99 -10.84 35.13 -3.74
N LEU A 100 -10.80 34.80 -5.03
CA LEU A 100 -11.82 33.95 -5.65
C LEU A 100 -11.71 32.49 -5.21
N ASN A 101 -10.50 31.95 -5.05
CA ASN A 101 -10.32 30.57 -4.60
C ASN A 101 -10.67 30.44 -3.11
N LEU A 102 -10.32 31.43 -2.30
CA LEU A 102 -10.76 31.47 -0.90
C LEU A 102 -12.28 31.60 -0.79
N LEU A 103 -12.94 32.36 -1.66
CA LEU A 103 -14.41 32.44 -1.70
C LEU A 103 -15.05 31.08 -2.00
N GLU A 104 -14.53 30.36 -3.00
CA GLU A 104 -15.02 29.03 -3.35
C GLU A 104 -14.84 28.04 -2.20
N LEU A 105 -13.67 28.06 -1.56
CA LEU A 105 -13.43 27.24 -0.37
C LEU A 105 -14.41 27.58 0.74
N GLY A 106 -14.55 28.87 1.10
CA GLY A 106 -15.47 29.31 2.16
C GLY A 106 -16.91 28.88 1.88
N LYS A 107 -17.36 28.96 0.63
CA LYS A 107 -18.68 28.45 0.23
C LYS A 107 -18.80 26.95 0.48
N ILE A 108 -17.85 26.15 0.00
CA ILE A 108 -17.88 24.69 0.14
C ILE A 108 -17.91 24.29 1.62
N LEU A 109 -17.09 24.95 2.45
CA LEU A 109 -17.06 24.69 3.89
C LEU A 109 -18.42 24.95 4.54
N VAL A 110 -19.10 26.04 4.17
CA VAL A 110 -20.48 26.33 4.61
C VAL A 110 -21.46 25.27 4.11
N GLU A 111 -21.40 24.89 2.83
CA GLU A 111 -22.26 23.85 2.26
C GLU A 111 -22.10 22.50 2.97
N VAL A 112 -20.86 22.13 3.30
CA VAL A 112 -20.56 20.90 4.06
C VAL A 112 -21.06 20.99 5.50
N ARG A 113 -20.76 22.09 6.21
CA ARG A 113 -21.14 22.25 7.63
C ARG A 113 -22.66 22.17 7.81
N PHE A 114 -23.42 22.86 6.96
CA PHE A 114 -24.88 22.84 7.04
C PHE A 114 -25.51 21.69 6.26
N TRP A 115 -24.72 20.99 5.43
CA TRP A 115 -25.17 19.95 4.51
C TRP A 115 -26.34 20.41 3.64
N ARG A 116 -26.27 21.66 3.16
CA ARG A 116 -27.27 22.30 2.33
C ARG A 116 -26.65 23.41 1.48
N LYS A 117 -27.28 23.74 0.36
CA LYS A 117 -26.93 24.91 -0.43
C LYS A 117 -27.52 26.12 0.31
N PRO A 118 -26.70 27.11 0.69
CA PRO A 118 -27.26 28.35 1.23
C PRO A 118 -28.10 29.03 0.14
N ASP A 119 -29.23 29.63 0.54
CA ASP A 119 -30.10 30.38 -0.37
C ASP A 119 -29.40 31.69 -0.80
N VAL A 120 -28.57 31.57 -1.82
CA VAL A 120 -27.82 32.67 -2.41
C VAL A 120 -28.70 33.31 -3.48
N PHE A 121 -29.50 34.33 -3.11
CA PHE A 121 -30.35 35.04 -4.07
C PHE A 121 -29.52 35.80 -5.10
N SER A 122 -29.91 35.67 -6.37
CA SER A 122 -29.30 36.30 -7.56
C SER A 122 -29.44 37.83 -7.64
N GLU A 123 -30.00 38.48 -6.64
CA GLU A 123 -30.34 39.90 -6.74
C GLU A 123 -29.32 40.79 -6.05
N ALA A 124 -28.40 41.36 -6.82
CA ALA A 124 -27.63 42.52 -6.40
C ALA A 124 -27.38 43.47 -7.58
N HIS A 125 -28.26 44.48 -7.65
CA HIS A 125 -28.08 45.78 -8.30
C HIS A 125 -26.59 46.19 -8.46
N GLY A 126 -26.05 46.02 -9.67
CA GLY A 126 -24.79 46.63 -10.12
C GLY A 126 -23.48 46.09 -9.52
N ARG A 127 -23.43 44.89 -8.91
CA ARG A 127 -22.18 44.27 -8.40
C ARG A 127 -21.88 42.92 -9.08
N SER A 128 -20.63 42.46 -9.02
CA SER A 128 -20.28 41.13 -9.53
C SER A 128 -20.98 40.03 -8.73
N TRP A 129 -21.31 38.94 -9.42
CA TRP A 129 -21.98 37.76 -8.87
C TRP A 129 -21.24 37.20 -7.63
N GLU A 130 -19.91 37.14 -7.69
CA GLU A 130 -19.04 36.61 -6.63
C GLU A 130 -19.09 37.47 -5.36
N GLU A 131 -19.20 38.79 -5.49
CA GLU A 131 -19.32 39.69 -4.34
C GLU A 131 -20.69 39.56 -3.66
N GLY A 132 -21.74 39.21 -4.43
CA GLY A 132 -23.05 38.81 -3.88
C GLY A 132 -22.94 37.59 -2.98
N ILE A 133 -22.29 36.53 -3.48
CA ILE A 133 -22.02 35.30 -2.72
C ILE A 133 -21.23 35.61 -1.44
N ARG A 134 -20.15 36.40 -1.55
CA ARG A 134 -19.31 36.76 -0.40
C ARG A 134 -20.10 37.42 0.72
N ARG A 135 -21.00 38.36 0.38
CA ARG A 135 -21.83 39.06 1.38
C ARG A 135 -22.84 38.13 2.03
N GLN A 136 -23.50 37.28 1.26
CA GLN A 136 -24.51 36.36 1.79
C GLN A 136 -23.89 35.29 2.68
N LEU A 137 -22.72 34.74 2.31
CA LEU A 137 -21.97 33.83 3.20
C LEU A 137 -21.58 34.55 4.50
N GLY A 138 -21.14 35.80 4.43
CA GLY A 138 -20.80 36.60 5.60
C GLY A 138 -21.99 36.86 6.53
N LEU A 139 -23.16 37.16 5.98
CA LEU A 139 -24.40 37.30 6.77
C LEU A 139 -24.82 35.97 7.37
N LEU A 140 -24.78 34.89 6.57
CA LEU A 140 -25.17 33.56 7.00
C LEU A 140 -24.38 33.12 8.22
N ILE A 141 -23.05 33.29 8.25
CA ILE A 141 -22.23 32.86 9.40
C ILE A 141 -22.30 33.81 10.60
N THR A 142 -22.76 35.05 10.42
CA THR A 142 -22.84 36.05 11.50
C THR A 142 -24.19 36.01 12.21
N ASP A 143 -25.26 35.76 11.45
CA ASP A 143 -26.64 35.83 11.95
C ASP A 143 -27.27 34.43 12.17
N HIS A 144 -26.51 33.33 12.02
CA HIS A 144 -27.09 31.99 12.18
C HIS A 144 -27.34 31.61 13.65
N PRO A 145 -28.59 31.27 14.03
CA PRO A 145 -28.90 30.89 15.41
C PRO A 145 -28.27 29.57 15.85
N ASP A 146 -27.98 28.65 14.91
CA ASP A 146 -27.37 27.34 15.23
C ASP A 146 -25.85 27.40 15.46
N LEU A 147 -25.18 28.52 15.16
CA LEU A 147 -23.75 28.69 15.40
C LEU A 147 -23.55 29.25 16.82
N LEU A 148 -23.43 28.35 17.80
CA LEU A 148 -23.15 28.67 19.21
C LEU A 148 -21.71 29.22 19.38
N ASP A 149 -21.41 29.84 20.52
CA ASP A 149 -20.05 30.34 20.86
C ASP A 149 -18.95 29.27 20.66
N SER A 150 -19.28 28.00 20.88
CA SER A 150 -18.38 26.85 20.68
C SER A 150 -17.97 26.61 19.22
N GLU A 151 -18.69 27.19 18.26
CA GLU A 151 -18.42 27.10 16.82
C GLU A 151 -17.76 28.38 16.26
N SER A 152 -17.34 29.30 17.13
CA SER A 152 -16.54 30.48 16.76
C SER A 152 -15.35 30.15 15.86
N PRO A 153 -14.56 29.07 16.10
CA PRO A 153 -13.44 28.74 15.22
C PRO A 153 -13.85 28.46 13.77
N PHE A 154 -15.03 27.88 13.54
CA PHE A 154 -15.57 27.68 12.19
C PHE A 154 -15.87 29.03 11.53
N VAL A 155 -16.55 29.92 12.27
CA VAL A 155 -16.89 31.26 11.80
C VAL A 155 -15.65 32.07 11.45
N ASP A 156 -14.60 31.97 12.27
CA ASP A 156 -13.33 32.65 12.04
C ASP A 156 -12.64 32.17 10.75
N ALA A 157 -12.65 30.86 10.50
CA ALA A 157 -12.14 30.29 9.24
C ALA A 157 -12.90 30.82 8.01
N ILE A 158 -14.23 30.88 8.07
CA ILE A 158 -15.01 31.43 6.95
C ILE A 158 -14.77 32.94 6.80
N LYS A 159 -14.70 33.71 7.89
CA LYS A 159 -14.37 35.14 7.83
C LYS A 159 -13.02 35.37 7.16
N ALA A 160 -12.02 34.55 7.46
CA ALA A 160 -10.71 34.60 6.82
C ALA A 160 -10.82 34.35 5.30
N CYS A 161 -11.58 33.34 4.86
CA CYS A 161 -11.86 33.11 3.44
C CYS A 161 -12.50 34.31 2.73
N LEU A 162 -13.40 35.04 3.41
CA LEU A 162 -14.16 36.17 2.86
C LEU A 162 -13.49 37.53 3.04
N SER A 163 -12.28 37.56 3.61
CA SER A 163 -11.58 38.77 4.02
C SER A 163 -10.79 39.43 2.89
N TYR A 164 -10.62 40.75 3.03
CA TYR A 164 -9.68 41.50 2.18
C TYR A 164 -8.22 41.13 2.49
N GLU A 165 -7.91 40.77 3.74
CA GLU A 165 -6.59 40.30 4.16
C GLU A 165 -6.19 39.04 3.40
N GLY A 166 -7.08 38.03 3.34
CA GLY A 166 -6.87 36.84 2.53
C GLY A 166 -6.66 37.15 1.04
N LYS A 167 -7.37 38.17 0.51
CA LYS A 167 -7.14 38.67 -0.86
C LYS A 167 -5.74 39.25 -1.06
N VAL A 168 -5.26 40.04 -0.09
CA VAL A 168 -3.92 40.63 -0.13
C VAL A 168 -2.86 39.53 -0.02
N ALA A 169 -3.03 38.59 0.90
CA ALA A 169 -2.14 37.44 1.07
C ALA A 169 -2.07 36.59 -0.21
N ALA A 170 -3.20 36.34 -0.87
CA ALA A 170 -3.26 35.59 -2.12
C ALA A 170 -2.55 36.29 -3.30
N LYS A 171 -2.54 37.64 -3.33
CA LYS A 171 -1.94 38.44 -4.42
C LYS A 171 -0.42 38.55 -4.34
N LYS A 172 0.18 38.48 -3.16
CA LYS A 172 1.63 38.57 -3.00
C LYS A 172 2.26 37.28 -3.52
N LYS A 173 3.01 37.36 -4.62
CA LYS A 173 3.61 36.22 -5.35
C LYS A 173 4.83 35.61 -4.64
N THR A 174 4.69 35.29 -3.36
CA THR A 174 5.62 34.46 -2.58
C THR A 174 4.78 33.57 -1.67
N THR A 175 4.93 32.26 -1.83
CA THR A 175 4.03 31.23 -1.27
C THR A 175 3.93 31.29 0.26
N ARG A 176 4.99 31.72 0.95
CA ARG A 176 5.09 31.71 2.43
C ARG A 176 4.04 32.59 3.13
N GLU A 177 3.81 33.83 2.70
CA GLU A 177 2.84 34.71 3.38
C GLU A 177 1.40 34.21 3.26
N PHE A 178 1.03 33.69 2.09
CA PHE A 178 -0.29 33.09 1.88
C PHE A 178 -0.48 31.82 2.70
N LEU A 179 0.55 30.96 2.75
CA LEU A 179 0.50 29.73 3.53
C LEU A 179 0.39 30.05 5.03
N THR A 180 1.19 30.99 5.54
CA THR A 180 1.06 31.43 6.94
C THR A 180 -0.34 31.98 7.22
N PHE A 181 -0.89 32.83 6.36
CA PHE A 181 -2.26 33.31 6.53
C PHE A 181 -3.28 32.16 6.55
N PHE A 182 -3.17 31.23 5.61
CA PHE A 182 -4.10 30.11 5.48
C PHE A 182 -4.02 29.17 6.69
N GLU A 183 -2.82 28.86 7.14
CA GLU A 183 -2.59 28.01 8.30
C GLU A 183 -3.16 28.64 9.57
N GLU A 184 -2.79 29.89 9.86
CA GLU A 184 -3.21 30.59 11.07
C GLU A 184 -4.70 30.88 11.12
N HIS A 185 -5.29 31.29 10.00
CA HIS A 185 -6.65 31.84 9.98
C HIS A 185 -7.70 30.89 9.40
N ILE A 186 -7.32 29.76 8.80
CA ILE A 186 -8.28 28.79 8.24
C ILE A 186 -8.05 27.40 8.86
N LEU A 187 -6.83 26.85 8.80
CA LEU A 187 -6.58 25.48 9.27
C LEU A 187 -6.63 25.35 10.79
N LYS A 188 -5.93 26.22 11.54
CA LYS A 188 -5.91 26.18 13.00
C LYS A 188 -7.32 26.35 13.61
N PRO A 189 -8.16 27.29 13.15
CA PRO A 189 -9.52 27.36 13.67
C PRO A 189 -10.35 26.11 13.38
N LEU A 190 -10.22 25.49 12.20
CA LEU A 190 -10.92 24.25 11.89
C LEU A 190 -10.41 23.04 12.69
N SER A 191 -9.12 22.98 13.03
CA SER A 191 -8.55 21.88 13.81
C SER A 191 -9.01 21.88 15.27
N ILE A 192 -9.29 23.06 15.85
CA ILE A 192 -9.83 23.21 17.22
C ILE A 192 -11.17 22.45 17.37
N LEU A 193 -11.95 22.34 16.30
CA LEU A 193 -13.25 21.66 16.28
C LEU A 193 -13.11 20.12 16.26
N LEU A 194 -11.88 19.59 16.22
CA LEU A 194 -11.57 18.17 16.09
C LEU A 194 -10.67 17.67 17.25
N PRO A 195 -11.18 17.52 18.48
CA PRO A 195 -10.38 17.15 19.64
C PRO A 195 -9.79 15.72 19.59
N ASP A 196 -10.34 14.83 18.75
CA ASP A 196 -9.80 13.48 18.51
C ASP A 196 -8.83 13.41 17.32
N CYS A 197 -8.49 14.56 16.71
CA CYS A 197 -7.44 14.61 15.72
C CYS A 197 -6.11 14.57 16.48
N PRO A 198 -5.19 13.62 16.22
CA PRO A 198 -3.81 13.79 16.68
C PRO A 198 -3.39 15.19 16.23
N GLY A 199 -2.93 16.00 17.19
CA GLY A 199 -2.65 17.42 16.96
C GLY A 199 -1.91 17.57 15.64
N ALA A 200 -2.28 18.57 14.86
CA ALA A 200 -1.48 18.97 13.72
C ALA A 200 -0.06 19.15 14.23
N GLU A 201 0.80 18.14 14.04
CA GLU A 201 2.23 18.38 14.03
C GLU A 201 2.38 19.51 13.03
N GLU A 202 2.99 20.61 13.49
CA GLU A 202 3.37 21.71 12.61
C GLU A 202 3.92 21.07 11.33
N PRO A 203 3.45 21.50 10.13
CA PRO A 203 4.08 21.02 8.92
C PRO A 203 5.55 21.38 9.07
N LYS A 204 6.41 20.39 9.35
CA LYS A 204 7.85 20.58 9.40
C LYS A 204 8.19 21.31 8.10
N GLU A 205 8.94 22.40 8.19
CA GLU A 205 9.28 23.29 7.06
C GLU A 205 9.88 22.54 5.84
N ASP A 206 10.21 21.26 5.99
CA ASP A 206 10.64 20.33 4.94
C ASP A 206 9.54 19.75 4.03
N TYR A 207 8.24 19.90 4.33
CA TYR A 207 7.19 19.37 3.41
C TYR A 207 7.04 20.13 2.09
N LEU A 208 7.73 21.27 1.94
CA LEU A 208 7.67 22.12 0.74
C LEU A 208 9.02 22.30 0.06
N SER A 209 10.06 21.58 0.49
CA SER A 209 11.36 21.56 -0.19
C SER A 209 11.54 20.39 -1.17
N ASP A 210 10.66 19.39 -1.14
CA ASP A 210 10.49 18.47 -2.25
C ASP A 210 9.66 19.18 -3.35
N VAL A 211 10.31 20.15 -4.01
CA VAL A 211 10.17 20.26 -5.46
C VAL A 211 10.18 18.83 -5.98
N GLU A 212 9.23 18.45 -6.84
CA GLU A 212 9.41 17.31 -7.74
C GLU A 212 10.71 17.56 -8.52
N THR A 213 11.88 17.34 -7.90
CA THR A 213 13.04 16.85 -8.59
C THR A 213 12.48 15.65 -9.29
N GLN A 214 12.34 15.74 -10.61
CA GLN A 214 11.96 14.61 -11.43
C GLN A 214 12.87 13.47 -10.98
N ARG A 215 12.30 12.52 -10.22
CA ARG A 215 13.07 11.40 -9.71
C ARG A 215 13.36 10.59 -10.97
N GLU A 216 14.61 10.69 -11.43
CA GLU A 216 14.99 10.08 -12.68
C GLU A 216 14.88 8.56 -12.53
N PRO A 217 14.36 7.85 -13.56
CA PRO A 217 14.35 6.40 -13.57
C PRO A 217 15.74 5.84 -13.28
N LEU A 218 15.75 4.70 -12.59
CA LEU A 218 17.00 4.05 -12.20
C LEU A 218 17.86 3.72 -13.44
N THR A 219 19.11 4.17 -13.45
CA THR A 219 20.07 3.85 -14.52
C THR A 219 20.83 2.54 -14.27
N ALA A 220 20.97 2.14 -13.01
CA ALA A 220 21.54 0.86 -12.58
C ALA A 220 21.05 0.48 -11.17
N LEU A 221 20.92 -0.81 -10.90
CA LEU A 221 20.65 -1.36 -9.58
C LEU A 221 21.81 -1.06 -8.61
N PRO A 222 21.51 -0.71 -7.34
CA PRO A 222 22.50 -0.35 -6.34
C PRO A 222 23.20 -1.58 -5.72
N HIS A 223 23.61 -2.55 -6.54
CA HIS A 223 24.22 -3.81 -6.11
C HIS A 223 25.66 -3.94 -6.59
N LYS A 224 26.40 -4.88 -5.98
CA LYS A 224 27.79 -5.15 -6.39
C LYS A 224 27.82 -5.78 -7.79
N ARG A 225 28.71 -5.30 -8.66
CA ARG A 225 28.93 -5.88 -10.01
C ARG A 225 29.86 -7.09 -10.00
N GLU A 226 30.78 -7.12 -9.05
CA GLU A 226 31.70 -8.25 -8.89
C GLU A 226 31.10 -9.32 -7.98
N PRO A 227 31.29 -10.62 -8.30
CA PRO A 227 30.85 -11.69 -7.44
C PRO A 227 31.62 -11.66 -6.11
N GLY A 228 30.90 -11.65 -5.00
CA GLY A 228 31.48 -11.89 -3.68
C GLY A 228 31.84 -13.38 -3.47
N PRO A 229 32.59 -13.71 -2.39
CA PRO A 229 33.00 -15.09 -2.09
C PRO A 229 31.83 -16.07 -1.94
N LYS A 230 30.62 -15.60 -1.63
CA LYS A 230 29.44 -16.44 -1.39
C LYS A 230 28.58 -16.62 -2.65
N SER A 231 28.91 -15.94 -3.76
CA SER A 231 28.14 -15.96 -5.01
C SER A 231 27.99 -17.36 -5.61
N ALA A 232 29.01 -18.21 -5.49
CA ALA A 232 28.95 -19.59 -6.00
C ALA A 232 27.92 -20.42 -5.22
N ARG A 233 27.88 -20.26 -3.89
CA ARG A 233 26.90 -20.91 -3.01
C ARG A 233 25.48 -20.43 -3.30
N ALA A 234 25.32 -19.12 -3.49
CA ALA A 234 24.03 -18.53 -3.86
C ALA A 234 23.51 -19.08 -5.21
N LYS A 235 24.39 -19.17 -6.22
CA LYS A 235 24.05 -19.78 -7.52
C LYS A 235 23.61 -21.24 -7.38
N GLU A 236 24.32 -22.03 -6.57
CA GLU A 236 23.95 -23.43 -6.35
C GLU A 236 22.59 -23.54 -5.62
N PHE A 237 22.35 -22.72 -4.59
CA PHE A 237 21.06 -22.69 -3.90
C PHE A 237 19.90 -22.35 -4.87
N MET A 238 20.05 -21.31 -5.70
CA MET A 238 19.02 -20.94 -6.69
C MET A 238 18.83 -22.03 -7.76
N SER A 239 19.92 -22.68 -8.20
CA SER A 239 19.85 -23.84 -9.10
C SER A 239 19.06 -25.01 -8.49
N ARG A 240 19.24 -25.29 -7.19
CA ARG A 240 18.46 -26.31 -6.47
C ARG A 240 16.99 -25.91 -6.30
N MET A 241 16.70 -24.64 -6.06
CA MET A 241 15.32 -24.10 -6.06
C MET A 241 14.65 -24.33 -7.41
N GLN A 242 15.32 -24.03 -8.51
CA GLN A 242 14.81 -24.24 -9.86
C GLN A 242 14.58 -25.72 -10.16
N LYS A 243 15.54 -26.60 -9.83
CA LYS A 243 15.39 -28.06 -9.98
C LYS A 243 14.19 -28.56 -9.17
N PHE A 244 14.00 -28.08 -7.95
CA PHE A 244 12.83 -28.41 -7.14
C PHE A 244 11.53 -28.00 -7.86
N ALA A 245 11.44 -26.76 -8.34
CA ALA A 245 10.25 -26.28 -9.04
C ALA A 245 9.98 -27.06 -10.33
N ILE A 246 11.01 -27.37 -11.12
CA ILE A 246 10.89 -28.17 -12.35
C ILE A 246 10.36 -29.57 -12.05
N SER A 247 10.82 -30.20 -10.97
CA SER A 247 10.41 -31.57 -10.63
C SER A 247 9.03 -31.65 -10.00
N TYR A 248 8.65 -30.70 -9.13
CA TYR A 248 7.47 -30.85 -8.26
C TYR A 248 6.37 -29.82 -8.46
N VAL A 249 6.68 -28.64 -9.02
CA VAL A 249 5.74 -27.51 -9.08
C VAL A 249 5.27 -27.28 -10.51
N ASN A 250 6.19 -27.10 -11.45
CA ASN A 250 5.90 -26.81 -12.86
C ASN A 250 5.05 -27.91 -13.56
N PRO A 251 5.21 -29.21 -13.26
CA PRO A 251 4.37 -30.23 -13.88
C PRO A 251 2.89 -30.11 -13.49
N LEU A 252 2.55 -29.47 -12.36
CA LEU A 252 1.18 -29.38 -11.85
C LEU A 252 0.30 -28.49 -12.75
N SER A 253 0.87 -27.40 -13.28
CA SER A 253 0.14 -26.53 -14.21
C SER A 253 -0.12 -27.19 -15.57
N VAL A 254 0.69 -28.18 -15.97
CA VAL A 254 0.57 -28.90 -17.25
C VAL A 254 -0.26 -30.19 -17.12
N LYS A 255 -0.17 -30.90 -15.98
CA LYS A 255 -0.87 -32.18 -15.73
C LYS A 255 -2.38 -32.01 -15.50
N SER A 256 -2.87 -30.80 -15.21
CA SER A 256 -4.29 -30.50 -14.93
C SER A 256 -5.19 -30.63 -16.17
N ARG A 257 -5.43 -31.85 -16.66
CA ARG A 257 -6.43 -32.16 -17.70
C ARG A 257 -7.86 -32.05 -17.17
N THR A 258 -8.04 -32.05 -15.85
CA THR A 258 -9.29 -31.79 -15.14
C THR A 258 -9.17 -30.46 -14.37
N PRO A 259 -10.13 -29.52 -14.51
CA PRO A 259 -10.13 -28.29 -13.73
C PRO A 259 -10.08 -28.59 -12.23
N LEU A 260 -9.26 -27.82 -11.50
CA LEU A 260 -9.30 -27.86 -10.04
C LEU A 260 -10.69 -27.46 -9.53
N PRO A 261 -11.13 -27.99 -8.37
CA PRO A 261 -12.31 -27.50 -7.67
C PRO A 261 -12.32 -25.96 -7.55
N GLU A 262 -13.50 -25.36 -7.58
CA GLU A 262 -13.65 -23.89 -7.62
C GLU A 262 -12.89 -23.19 -6.48
N ASP A 263 -12.91 -23.77 -5.28
CA ASP A 263 -12.20 -23.28 -4.08
C ASP A 263 -10.66 -23.32 -4.19
N ARG A 264 -10.13 -24.10 -5.15
CA ARG A 264 -8.69 -24.28 -5.42
C ARG A 264 -8.24 -23.78 -6.79
N SER A 265 -9.17 -23.32 -7.62
CA SER A 265 -8.92 -22.85 -8.98
C SER A 265 -8.00 -21.61 -9.04
N ARG A 266 -8.09 -20.72 -8.05
CA ARG A 266 -7.30 -19.49 -7.93
C ARG A 266 -5.82 -19.80 -7.66
N LYS A 267 -4.90 -19.22 -8.45
CA LYS A 267 -3.44 -19.30 -8.20
C LYS A 267 -3.07 -18.71 -6.84
N VAL A 268 -1.96 -19.16 -6.27
CA VAL A 268 -1.39 -18.56 -5.06
C VAL A 268 -1.00 -17.11 -5.36
N ARG A 269 -1.45 -16.18 -4.51
CA ARG A 269 -1.20 -14.74 -4.66
C ARG A 269 -0.23 -14.23 -3.62
N ILE A 270 0.76 -13.46 -4.05
CA ILE A 270 1.78 -12.86 -3.19
C ILE A 270 1.76 -11.35 -3.38
N ALA A 271 1.49 -10.59 -2.31
CA ALA A 271 1.64 -9.14 -2.30
C ALA A 271 3.04 -8.75 -1.81
N VAL A 272 3.74 -7.95 -2.60
CA VAL A 272 5.05 -7.36 -2.26
C VAL A 272 4.82 -5.89 -1.93
N ILE A 273 5.14 -5.49 -0.70
CA ILE A 273 5.01 -4.11 -0.23
C ILE A 273 6.42 -3.52 -0.14
N ASP A 274 6.80 -2.69 -1.12
CA ASP A 274 8.19 -2.26 -1.35
C ASP A 274 8.28 -0.94 -2.14
N SER A 275 9.42 -0.63 -2.79
CA SER A 275 9.68 0.62 -3.53
C SER A 275 9.12 0.67 -4.96
N GLY A 276 8.39 -0.36 -5.39
CA GLY A 276 7.81 -0.48 -6.74
C GLY A 276 8.57 -1.47 -7.62
N ILE A 277 8.40 -1.36 -8.94
CA ILE A 277 9.18 -2.10 -9.94
C ILE A 277 9.57 -1.21 -11.12
N SER A 278 10.74 -1.47 -11.70
CA SER A 278 11.17 -0.78 -12.92
C SER A 278 10.46 -1.33 -14.14
N SER A 279 9.76 -0.45 -14.86
CA SER A 279 9.11 -0.79 -16.13
C SER A 279 10.11 -0.98 -17.28
N SER A 280 11.36 -0.55 -17.10
CA SER A 280 12.44 -0.72 -18.10
C SER A 280 13.11 -2.10 -18.05
N ASP A 281 12.99 -2.82 -16.92
CA ASP A 281 13.59 -4.15 -16.78
C ASP A 281 12.87 -5.19 -17.66
N SER A 282 13.62 -5.92 -18.49
CA SER A 282 13.07 -6.87 -19.46
C SER A 282 12.27 -8.01 -18.81
N GLU A 283 12.72 -8.50 -17.66
CA GLU A 283 12.10 -9.63 -16.97
C GLU A 283 10.78 -9.19 -16.34
N ILE A 284 10.77 -8.00 -15.73
CA ILE A 284 9.55 -7.35 -15.25
C ILE A 284 8.56 -7.12 -16.39
N ARG A 285 9.02 -6.59 -17.54
CA ARG A 285 8.16 -6.39 -18.72
C ARG A 285 7.55 -7.69 -19.22
N ILE A 286 8.30 -8.80 -19.21
CA ILE A 286 7.78 -10.11 -19.59
C ILE A 286 6.71 -10.55 -18.58
N ALA A 287 6.98 -10.41 -17.28
CA ALA A 287 6.04 -10.79 -16.23
C ALA A 287 4.74 -9.95 -16.23
N LEU A 288 4.79 -8.72 -16.74
CA LEU A 288 3.64 -7.83 -16.91
C LEU A 288 2.82 -8.09 -18.19
N ARG A 289 3.37 -8.78 -19.20
CA ARG A 289 2.65 -9.04 -20.45
C ARG A 289 1.57 -10.09 -20.25
N ASP A 290 0.48 -9.94 -20.98
CA ASP A 290 -0.50 -11.00 -21.15
C ASP A 290 0.11 -12.09 -22.04
N SER A 291 0.36 -13.29 -21.51
CA SER A 291 0.47 -14.47 -22.37
C SER A 291 -0.92 -15.07 -22.58
N ASP A 292 -1.35 -15.11 -23.85
CA ASP A 292 -2.55 -15.83 -24.26
C ASP A 292 -2.26 -17.34 -24.20
N ILE A 293 -2.94 -18.02 -23.28
CA ILE A 293 -2.87 -19.48 -23.12
C ILE A 293 -4.06 -20.20 -23.75
N GLY A 294 -4.87 -19.49 -24.56
CA GLY A 294 -6.14 -19.97 -25.11
C GLY A 294 -7.30 -19.87 -24.12
N LEU A 295 -8.53 -20.02 -24.62
CA LEU A 295 -9.79 -19.96 -23.85
C LEU A 295 -10.12 -18.60 -23.19
N GLY A 296 -9.45 -17.51 -23.59
CA GLY A 296 -9.72 -16.16 -23.05
C GLY A 296 -9.10 -15.90 -21.67
N LEU A 297 -8.20 -16.78 -21.20
CA LEU A 297 -7.49 -16.63 -19.93
C LEU A 297 -6.16 -15.87 -20.15
N ARG A 298 -5.94 -14.81 -19.36
CA ARG A 298 -4.70 -14.03 -19.35
C ARG A 298 -3.79 -14.57 -18.25
N ASP A 299 -2.62 -15.09 -18.60
CA ASP A 299 -1.63 -15.51 -17.60
C ASP A 299 -0.58 -14.41 -17.42
N ARG A 300 -0.82 -13.49 -16.48
CA ARG A 300 0.16 -12.47 -16.05
C ARG A 300 0.81 -12.92 -14.76
N ARG A 301 2.15 -12.92 -14.71
CA ARG A 301 2.89 -13.25 -13.48
C ARG A 301 2.86 -12.10 -12.48
N ILE A 302 2.95 -10.86 -12.95
CA ILE A 302 2.63 -9.67 -12.17
C ILE A 302 1.19 -9.26 -12.52
N ALA A 303 0.26 -9.63 -11.65
CA ALA A 303 -1.18 -9.50 -11.89
C ALA A 303 -1.76 -8.15 -11.46
N GLY A 304 -1.06 -7.40 -10.59
CA GLY A 304 -1.51 -6.09 -10.15
C GLY A 304 -0.39 -5.20 -9.62
N LEU A 305 -0.61 -3.90 -9.76
CA LEU A 305 0.31 -2.81 -9.41
C LEU A 305 -0.50 -1.72 -8.72
N ARG A 306 0.05 -1.12 -7.66
CA ARG A 306 -0.54 0.09 -7.06
C ARG A 306 0.49 0.91 -6.32
N ASN A 307 0.48 2.20 -6.57
CA ASN A 307 1.27 3.19 -5.84
C ASN A 307 0.44 3.79 -4.69
N PHE A 308 1.04 3.81 -3.50
CA PHE A 308 0.48 4.41 -2.30
C PHE A 308 1.23 5.66 -1.85
N CYS A 309 2.46 5.90 -2.34
CA CYS A 309 3.33 6.99 -1.89
C CYS A 309 3.42 8.18 -2.87
N GLY A 310 2.65 8.18 -3.95
CA GLY A 310 2.61 9.26 -4.93
C GLY A 310 1.19 9.71 -5.27
N THR A 311 1.07 10.77 -6.06
CA THR A 311 -0.20 11.33 -6.52
C THR A 311 -0.87 10.46 -7.58
N SER A 312 -0.08 9.74 -8.39
CA SER A 312 -0.57 8.78 -9.38
C SER A 312 -0.56 7.37 -8.80
N VAL A 313 -1.73 6.75 -8.69
CA VAL A 313 -1.90 5.37 -8.21
C VAL A 313 -1.30 4.31 -9.14
N ASP A 314 -1.04 4.67 -10.40
CA ASP A 314 -0.50 3.76 -11.42
C ASP A 314 1.02 3.90 -11.58
N ASP A 315 1.62 4.95 -11.01
CA ASP A 315 3.07 5.17 -11.07
C ASP A 315 3.83 4.27 -10.08
N CYS A 316 4.09 3.04 -10.50
CA CYS A 316 4.84 2.06 -9.71
C CYS A 316 6.34 2.02 -10.03
N GLU A 317 6.90 3.02 -10.72
CA GLU A 317 8.29 3.01 -11.16
C GLU A 317 9.25 2.98 -9.95
N ASP A 318 10.20 2.06 -9.96
CA ASP A 318 11.14 1.89 -8.84
C ASP A 318 12.40 2.74 -9.03
N TYR A 319 12.49 3.83 -8.28
CA TYR A 319 13.64 4.73 -8.31
C TYR A 319 14.81 4.25 -7.43
N HIS A 320 14.60 3.24 -6.58
CA HIS A 320 15.62 2.73 -5.68
C HIS A 320 16.22 1.40 -6.18
N GLY A 321 15.44 0.59 -6.90
CA GLY A 321 15.85 -0.72 -7.43
C GLY A 321 15.65 -1.89 -6.46
N HIS A 322 15.28 -1.62 -5.20
CA HIS A 322 15.08 -2.65 -4.19
C HIS A 322 13.83 -3.49 -4.50
N GLY A 323 12.68 -2.86 -4.71
CA GLY A 323 11.44 -3.54 -5.05
C GLY A 323 11.55 -4.33 -6.35
N THR A 324 12.25 -3.81 -7.35
CA THR A 324 12.56 -4.53 -8.59
C THR A 324 13.37 -5.80 -8.32
N THR A 325 14.37 -5.71 -7.45
CA THR A 325 15.21 -6.86 -7.08
C THR A 325 14.39 -7.91 -6.31
N VAL A 326 13.59 -7.48 -5.36
CA VAL A 326 12.66 -8.34 -4.59
C VAL A 326 11.69 -9.05 -5.53
N ALA A 327 11.08 -8.33 -6.47
CA ALA A 327 10.14 -8.89 -7.44
C ALA A 327 10.81 -9.94 -8.34
N LYS A 328 12.03 -9.70 -8.81
CA LYS A 328 12.78 -10.66 -9.66
C LYS A 328 13.13 -11.94 -8.91
N ILE A 329 13.61 -11.81 -7.67
CA ILE A 329 13.87 -12.95 -6.80
C ILE A 329 12.60 -13.78 -6.62
N LEU A 330 11.45 -13.13 -6.41
CA LEU A 330 10.19 -13.82 -6.22
C LEU A 330 9.67 -14.46 -7.52
N LEU A 331 9.86 -13.81 -8.67
CA LEU A 331 9.50 -14.34 -9.98
C LEU A 331 10.23 -15.65 -10.28
N GLU A 332 11.50 -15.75 -9.89
CA GLU A 332 12.33 -16.95 -9.99
C GLU A 332 11.96 -18.00 -8.92
N ALA A 333 11.76 -17.57 -7.66
CA ALA A 333 11.52 -18.48 -6.54
C ALA A 333 10.12 -19.15 -6.57
N ALA A 334 9.10 -18.47 -7.11
CA ALA A 334 7.72 -18.95 -7.17
C ALA A 334 7.14 -18.89 -8.60
N PRO A 335 7.54 -19.79 -9.51
CA PRO A 335 7.23 -19.70 -10.93
C PRO A 335 5.74 -19.81 -11.28
N GLN A 336 4.90 -20.34 -10.39
CA GLN A 336 3.45 -20.51 -10.62
C GLN A 336 2.57 -19.49 -9.88
N ALA A 337 3.15 -18.62 -9.04
CA ALA A 337 2.39 -17.64 -8.26
C ALA A 337 2.07 -16.36 -9.06
N GLU A 338 0.94 -15.73 -8.72
CA GLU A 338 0.59 -14.37 -9.10
C GLU A 338 1.21 -13.38 -8.10
N ILE A 339 1.93 -12.38 -8.60
CA ILE A 339 2.59 -11.37 -7.80
C ILE A 339 1.86 -10.03 -7.95
N TYR A 340 1.65 -9.34 -6.82
CA TYR A 340 1.06 -8.01 -6.75
C TYR A 340 2.03 -7.06 -6.10
N ILE A 341 2.27 -5.90 -6.72
CA ILE A 341 3.27 -4.93 -6.26
C ILE A 341 2.57 -3.71 -5.68
N ALA A 342 2.77 -3.46 -4.39
CA ALA A 342 2.36 -2.24 -3.71
C ALA A 342 3.58 -1.36 -3.44
N LYS A 343 3.67 -0.23 -4.15
CA LYS A 343 4.71 0.76 -3.94
C LYS A 343 4.35 1.67 -2.77
N VAL A 344 5.21 1.75 -1.75
CA VAL A 344 4.95 2.50 -0.50
C VAL A 344 6.00 3.55 -0.15
N THR A 345 7.11 3.57 -0.86
CA THR A 345 8.15 4.58 -0.72
C THR A 345 8.86 4.77 -2.06
N ASN A 346 9.42 5.97 -2.24
CA ASN A 346 10.36 6.27 -3.32
C ASN A 346 11.82 6.28 -2.83
N SER A 347 12.04 6.03 -1.55
CA SER A 347 13.32 6.14 -0.87
C SER A 347 13.91 4.77 -0.56
N SER A 348 15.16 4.76 -0.08
CA SER A 348 15.84 3.56 0.42
C SER A 348 15.29 3.08 1.76
N THR A 349 14.54 3.94 2.46
CA THR A 349 13.91 3.67 3.75
C THR A 349 12.50 4.26 3.77
N VAL A 350 11.56 3.56 4.41
CA VAL A 350 10.24 4.09 4.74
C VAL A 350 10.39 5.08 5.90
N SER A 351 10.12 6.36 5.68
CA SER A 351 10.10 7.37 6.75
C SER A 351 8.85 7.22 7.64
N ASP A 352 8.86 7.85 8.81
CA ASP A 352 7.70 7.83 9.73
C ASP A 352 6.43 8.38 9.04
N ASP A 353 6.58 9.36 8.15
CA ASP A 353 5.49 9.96 7.38
C ASP A 353 4.92 9.02 6.31
N GLU A 354 5.75 8.09 5.82
CA GLU A 354 5.35 7.09 4.81
C GLU A 354 4.70 5.85 5.45
N LEU A 355 4.67 5.72 6.78
CA LEU A 355 4.07 4.57 7.48
C LEU A 355 2.58 4.38 7.11
N HIS A 356 1.86 5.48 6.84
CA HIS A 356 0.48 5.37 6.39
C HIS A 356 0.35 4.65 5.03
N ASN A 357 1.37 4.71 4.16
CA ASN A 357 1.39 4.03 2.86
C ASN A 357 1.44 2.52 3.06
N VAL A 358 2.29 2.07 3.99
CA VAL A 358 2.42 0.65 4.35
C VAL A 358 1.11 0.11 4.90
N ARG A 359 0.45 0.86 5.79
CA ARG A 359 -0.90 0.51 6.29
C ARG A 359 -1.92 0.33 5.17
N LYS A 360 -2.02 1.33 4.27
CA LYS A 360 -2.95 1.29 3.12
C LYS A 360 -2.64 0.10 2.21
N ALA A 361 -1.36 -0.18 1.95
CA ALA A 361 -0.92 -1.31 1.14
C ALA A 361 -1.28 -2.68 1.76
N ILE A 362 -1.10 -2.85 3.08
CA ILE A 362 -1.50 -4.09 3.78
C ILE A 362 -3.00 -4.30 3.65
N ASN A 363 -3.80 -3.28 3.94
CA ASN A 363 -5.26 -3.38 3.83
C ASN A 363 -5.70 -3.71 2.39
N TRP A 364 -5.08 -3.07 1.40
CA TRP A 364 -5.37 -3.35 -0.01
C TRP A 364 -4.99 -4.77 -0.44
N ALA A 365 -3.83 -5.26 0.00
CA ALA A 365 -3.39 -6.63 -0.25
C ALA A 365 -4.39 -7.66 0.30
N VAL A 366 -4.96 -7.39 1.47
CA VAL A 366 -5.96 -8.27 2.11
C VAL A 366 -7.33 -8.14 1.44
N GLN A 367 -7.84 -6.92 1.27
CA GLN A 367 -9.24 -6.66 0.91
C GLN A 367 -9.51 -6.70 -0.59
N VAL A 368 -8.54 -6.27 -1.41
CA VAL A 368 -8.74 -6.11 -2.86
C VAL A 368 -8.01 -7.19 -3.65
N TRP A 369 -6.74 -7.43 -3.35
CA TRP A 369 -5.98 -8.47 -4.05
C TRP A 369 -6.24 -9.88 -3.49
N ASP A 370 -6.83 -9.99 -2.30
CA ASP A 370 -7.02 -11.27 -1.60
C ASP A 370 -5.71 -12.08 -1.55
N ALA A 371 -4.59 -11.42 -1.28
CA ALA A 371 -3.26 -12.05 -1.28
C ALA A 371 -3.22 -13.19 -0.25
N ASP A 372 -2.61 -14.33 -0.59
CA ASP A 372 -2.43 -15.44 0.35
C ASP A 372 -1.19 -15.22 1.22
N ILE A 373 -0.16 -14.62 0.61
CA ILE A 373 1.12 -14.30 1.22
C ILE A 373 1.36 -12.78 1.10
N ILE A 374 1.79 -12.14 2.18
CA ILE A 374 2.27 -10.75 2.20
C ILE A 374 3.77 -10.78 2.50
N ASN A 375 4.57 -10.26 1.58
CA ASN A 375 6.01 -10.09 1.70
C ASN A 375 6.32 -8.64 2.09
N LEU A 376 6.77 -8.47 3.33
CA LEU A 376 7.30 -7.23 3.88
C LEU A 376 8.84 -7.31 3.91
N SER A 377 9.50 -7.01 2.80
CA SER A 377 10.97 -6.96 2.70
C SER A 377 11.58 -5.76 3.43
N LEU A 378 10.98 -5.36 4.55
CA LEU A 378 11.28 -4.19 5.34
C LEU A 378 11.26 -4.52 6.84
N ALA A 379 12.01 -3.72 7.59
CA ALA A 379 12.05 -3.75 9.05
C ALA A 379 12.05 -2.31 9.54
N MET A 380 11.19 -2.01 10.51
CA MET A 380 10.96 -0.68 11.04
C MET A 380 11.43 -0.63 12.49
N ARG A 381 11.99 0.50 12.90
CA ARG A 381 12.54 0.68 14.26
C ARG A 381 11.43 0.90 15.28
N VAL A 382 10.42 1.66 14.90
CA VAL A 382 9.29 2.04 15.74
C VAL A 382 8.06 1.27 15.30
N GLU A 383 7.33 0.75 16.27
CA GLU A 383 6.04 0.11 16.06
C GLU A 383 4.98 1.17 15.83
N SER A 384 4.29 1.08 14.69
CA SER A 384 3.15 1.93 14.38
C SER A 384 1.86 1.22 14.77
N ARG A 385 1.05 1.84 15.62
CA ARG A 385 -0.24 1.30 16.05
C ARG A 385 -1.15 0.99 14.85
N ASP A 386 -1.25 1.90 13.90
CA ASP A 386 -2.18 1.75 12.77
C ASP A 386 -1.76 0.62 11.82
N ILE A 387 -0.46 0.42 11.63
CA ILE A 387 0.05 -0.74 10.87
C ILE A 387 -0.12 -2.01 11.71
N ASP A 388 0.07 -1.97 13.03
CA ASP A 388 -0.14 -3.12 13.90
C ASP A 388 -1.59 -3.61 13.87
N GLU A 389 -2.55 -2.69 13.83
CA GLU A 389 -3.97 -2.99 13.64
C GLU A 389 -4.24 -3.62 12.26
N ALA A 390 -3.64 -3.09 11.18
CA ALA A 390 -3.74 -3.67 9.83
C ALA A 390 -3.13 -5.08 9.76
N LEU A 391 -1.97 -5.29 10.38
CA LEU A 391 -1.32 -6.60 10.48
C LEU A 391 -2.15 -7.57 11.33
N SER A 392 -2.75 -7.10 12.43
CA SER A 392 -3.63 -7.91 13.26
C SER A 392 -4.86 -8.37 12.48
N HIS A 393 -5.49 -7.46 11.72
CA HIS A 393 -6.59 -7.79 10.82
C HIS A 393 -6.17 -8.82 9.76
N ALA A 394 -4.98 -8.66 9.17
CA ALA A 394 -4.42 -9.62 8.22
C ALA A 394 -4.10 -10.99 8.83
N LEU A 395 -3.95 -11.08 10.15
CA LEU A 395 -3.59 -12.30 10.90
C LEU A 395 -4.77 -12.97 11.64
N LEU A 396 -5.98 -12.38 11.60
CA LEU A 396 -7.17 -12.95 12.26
C LEU A 396 -7.41 -14.42 11.83
N PRO A 397 -8.06 -15.27 12.65
CA PRO A 397 -8.01 -16.72 12.49
C PRO A 397 -8.52 -17.21 11.12
N GLY A 398 -7.62 -17.82 10.33
CA GLY A 398 -7.87 -18.25 8.94
C GLY A 398 -7.23 -17.35 7.86
N SER A 399 -6.50 -16.31 8.27
CA SER A 399 -5.94 -15.26 7.39
C SER A 399 -4.45 -15.42 7.05
N LYS A 400 -3.95 -14.42 6.31
CA LYS A 400 -2.81 -14.43 5.38
C LYS A 400 -1.49 -14.84 6.04
N ILE A 401 -0.58 -15.39 5.24
CA ILE A 401 0.79 -15.66 5.68
C ILE A 401 1.60 -14.38 5.50
N ILE A 402 2.24 -13.89 6.56
CA ILE A 402 3.04 -12.66 6.50
C ILE A 402 4.51 -13.00 6.79
N PHE A 403 5.37 -12.71 5.81
CA PHE A 403 6.82 -12.76 5.96
C PHE A 403 7.36 -11.34 6.11
N ALA A 404 8.27 -11.15 7.06
CA ALA A 404 8.93 -9.86 7.26
C ALA A 404 10.45 -10.03 7.35
N ALA A 405 11.20 -9.04 6.86
CA ALA A 405 12.63 -8.97 7.10
C ALA A 405 12.89 -8.89 8.62
N ALA A 406 13.78 -9.72 9.13
CA ALA A 406 13.99 -9.83 10.57
C ALA A 406 14.67 -8.60 11.18
N HIS A 407 15.44 -7.82 10.43
CA HIS A 407 16.12 -6.62 10.92
C HIS A 407 16.41 -5.64 9.78
N ASN A 408 16.80 -4.42 10.12
CA ASN A 408 17.19 -3.38 9.17
C ASN A 408 18.71 -3.39 8.86
N ASN A 409 19.35 -4.56 8.94
CA ASN A 409 20.82 -4.72 8.87
C ASN A 409 21.64 -3.90 9.90
N ALA A 410 21.00 -3.30 10.92
CA ALA A 410 21.65 -2.53 11.97
C ALA A 410 21.18 -2.99 13.36
N GLY A 411 22.00 -3.81 14.02
CA GLY A 411 21.75 -4.19 15.42
C GLY A 411 22.38 -5.53 15.78
N HIS A 412 23.18 -5.55 16.83
CA HIS A 412 23.68 -6.77 17.45
C HIS A 412 22.75 -7.15 18.62
N HIS A 413 22.43 -8.44 18.76
CA HIS A 413 21.93 -9.10 19.99
C HIS A 413 20.48 -8.84 20.48
N GLU A 414 19.59 -8.28 19.69
CA GLU A 414 18.16 -8.19 20.04
C GLU A 414 17.32 -9.00 19.04
N GLY A 415 16.17 -9.53 19.44
CA GLY A 415 15.29 -10.32 18.56
C GLY A 415 14.85 -9.57 17.29
N PRO A 416 13.98 -10.16 16.44
CA PRO A 416 13.57 -9.52 15.20
C PRO A 416 13.00 -8.11 15.46
N SER A 417 13.29 -7.17 14.55
CA SER A 417 12.65 -5.86 14.54
C SER A 417 11.16 -5.99 14.23
N TRP A 418 10.38 -4.95 14.52
CA TRP A 418 9.00 -4.88 14.06
C TRP A 418 8.97 -4.64 12.53
N PRO A 419 8.05 -5.25 11.76
CA PRO A 419 6.93 -6.09 12.19
C PRO A 419 7.29 -7.55 12.49
N GLY A 420 8.51 -8.01 12.19
CA GLY A 420 8.96 -9.40 12.40
C GLY A 420 8.77 -9.95 13.82
N ARG A 421 8.84 -9.13 14.87
CA ARG A 421 8.55 -9.56 16.26
C ARG A 421 7.08 -9.78 16.59
N LYS A 422 6.14 -9.27 15.77
CA LYS A 422 4.70 -9.39 16.05
C LYS A 422 4.30 -10.86 15.99
N LEU A 423 3.52 -11.31 16.98
CA LEU A 423 3.00 -12.68 17.00
C LEU A 423 2.16 -12.95 15.74
N GLY A 424 2.41 -14.09 15.10
CA GLY A 424 1.74 -14.48 13.84
C GLY A 424 2.57 -14.16 12.59
N ILE A 425 3.46 -13.17 12.64
CA ILE A 425 4.40 -12.87 11.56
C ILE A 425 5.57 -13.88 11.60
N ILE A 426 6.10 -14.18 10.42
CA ILE A 426 7.28 -15.03 10.24
C ILE A 426 8.45 -14.14 9.84
N ALA A 427 9.32 -13.84 10.82
CA ALA A 427 10.55 -13.09 10.56
C ALA A 427 11.57 -13.97 9.83
N ILE A 428 12.18 -13.42 8.77
CA ILE A 428 13.17 -14.11 7.94
C ILE A 428 14.53 -13.42 8.06
N HIS A 429 15.53 -14.21 8.47
CA HIS A 429 16.94 -13.84 8.49
C HIS A 429 17.63 -14.31 7.19
N CYS A 430 18.85 -13.81 6.93
CA CYS A 430 19.62 -14.17 5.74
C CYS A 430 20.82 -15.07 6.05
N THR A 431 21.07 -16.04 5.19
CA THR A 431 22.28 -16.87 5.18
C THR A 431 22.97 -16.77 3.83
N ASP A 432 24.18 -17.32 3.72
CA ASP A 432 24.69 -17.75 2.43
C ASP A 432 24.01 -19.05 1.95
N GLY A 433 24.39 -19.52 0.76
CA GLY A 433 23.80 -20.73 0.17
C GLY A 433 24.10 -22.04 0.91
N ASP A 434 25.04 -22.04 1.85
CA ASP A 434 25.37 -23.19 2.69
C ASP A 434 24.72 -23.10 4.09
N GLY A 435 23.85 -22.09 4.30
CA GLY A 435 23.16 -21.88 5.57
C GLY A 435 24.00 -21.14 6.63
N GLN A 436 25.16 -20.59 6.27
CA GLN A 436 25.94 -19.79 7.22
C GLN A 436 25.30 -18.40 7.39
N PRO A 437 24.86 -18.03 8.60
CA PRO A 437 24.23 -16.74 8.84
C PRO A 437 25.21 -15.59 8.63
N LEU A 438 24.67 -14.41 8.30
CA LEU A 438 25.45 -13.18 8.33
C LEU A 438 25.89 -12.89 9.78
N SER A 439 27.08 -12.32 9.99
CA SER A 439 27.60 -12.03 11.33
C SER A 439 26.75 -11.01 12.11
N THR A 440 25.95 -10.21 11.40
CA THR A 440 24.97 -9.27 11.98
C THR A 440 23.63 -9.93 12.29
N ASN A 441 23.39 -11.19 11.93
CA ASN A 441 22.23 -11.92 12.43
C ASN A 441 22.43 -12.11 13.93
N ALA A 442 21.52 -11.52 14.72
CA ALA A 442 21.57 -11.63 16.18
C ALA A 442 21.77 -13.08 16.65
N SER A 443 22.70 -13.28 17.59
CA SER A 443 22.96 -14.60 18.18
C SER A 443 21.98 -14.89 19.32
N VAL A 444 21.19 -15.95 19.14
CA VAL A 444 20.73 -16.98 20.11
C VAL A 444 20.01 -16.52 21.39
N GLY A 445 18.77 -17.00 21.60
CA GLY A 445 18.16 -16.94 22.93
C GLY A 445 16.81 -17.66 23.14
N ARG A 446 15.86 -17.63 22.19
CA ARG A 446 14.56 -18.31 22.33
C ARG A 446 13.99 -18.71 20.96
N GLU A 447 13.47 -19.93 20.88
CA GLU A 447 12.66 -20.61 19.84
C GLU A 447 12.66 -20.10 18.37
N ASP A 448 13.22 -20.95 17.48
CA ASP A 448 13.00 -21.12 16.03
C ASP A 448 12.97 -19.87 15.11
N TYR A 449 14.10 -19.17 14.99
CA TYR A 449 14.32 -18.19 13.91
C TYR A 449 14.49 -18.87 12.55
N PHE A 450 13.71 -18.45 11.55
CA PHE A 450 13.85 -18.93 10.18
C PHE A 450 14.83 -18.07 9.39
N ALA A 451 15.67 -18.72 8.60
CA ALA A 451 16.60 -18.06 7.70
C ALA A 451 16.65 -18.79 6.37
N THR A 452 16.96 -18.07 5.30
CA THR A 452 17.21 -18.67 3.98
C THR A 452 18.24 -17.83 3.22
N LEU A 453 18.58 -18.22 1.99
CA LEU A 453 19.55 -17.49 1.18
C LEU A 453 19.21 -16.00 1.13
N GLY A 454 20.18 -15.15 1.45
CA GLY A 454 20.05 -13.69 1.34
C GLY A 454 21.37 -12.99 1.06
N LEU A 455 22.44 -13.72 0.72
CA LEU A 455 23.77 -13.18 0.47
C LEU A 455 24.26 -13.53 -0.93
N ASP A 456 24.87 -12.54 -1.60
CA ASP A 456 25.44 -12.62 -2.94
C ASP A 456 24.53 -13.27 -4.00
N ILE A 457 23.22 -12.97 -3.94
CA ILE A 457 22.22 -13.50 -4.88
C ILE A 457 22.47 -12.89 -6.27
N PRO A 458 22.68 -13.70 -7.32
CA PRO A 458 22.91 -13.21 -8.67
C PRO A 458 21.60 -12.66 -9.29
N ILE A 459 21.63 -11.42 -9.75
CA ILE A 459 20.51 -10.74 -10.40
C ILE A 459 20.94 -10.25 -11.78
N LYS A 460 20.15 -10.54 -12.80
CA LYS A 460 20.46 -10.14 -14.18
C LYS A 460 19.98 -8.71 -14.45
N GLU A 461 20.87 -7.74 -14.42
CA GLU A 461 20.60 -6.33 -14.70
C GLU A 461 20.65 -6.01 -16.21
N GLN A 462 19.69 -5.24 -16.71
CA GLN A 462 19.64 -4.78 -18.12
C GLN A 462 19.35 -3.27 -18.26
N PHE A 463 19.53 -2.49 -17.19
CA PHE A 463 19.16 -1.06 -17.15
C PHE A 463 20.12 -0.17 -17.95
N ALA A 464 21.43 -0.34 -17.74
CA ALA A 464 22.44 0.57 -18.28
C ALA A 464 22.92 0.23 -19.70
N THR A 465 22.73 -1.02 -20.16
CA THR A 465 23.27 -1.47 -21.46
C THR A 465 22.37 -2.50 -22.12
N THR A 466 22.47 -2.63 -23.45
CA THR A 466 21.79 -3.67 -24.23
C THR A 466 22.28 -5.09 -23.91
N LYS A 467 23.40 -5.23 -23.19
CA LYS A 467 23.91 -6.51 -22.70
C LYS A 467 23.50 -6.72 -21.25
N SER A 468 22.93 -7.88 -20.97
CA SER A 468 22.65 -8.25 -19.59
C SER A 468 23.93 -8.49 -18.81
N GLN A 469 24.04 -7.91 -17.62
CA GLN A 469 25.13 -8.13 -16.69
C GLN A 469 24.61 -8.68 -15.36
N TYR A 470 25.44 -9.46 -14.65
CA TYR A 470 25.08 -9.90 -13.31
C TYR A 470 25.50 -8.85 -12.28
N VAL A 471 24.58 -8.57 -11.36
CA VAL A 471 24.85 -7.87 -10.11
C VAL A 471 24.48 -8.80 -8.94
N TYR A 472 25.01 -8.55 -7.75
CA TYR A 472 24.92 -9.46 -6.62
C TYR A 472 24.30 -8.76 -5.41
N ALA A 473 23.08 -9.17 -5.07
CA ALA A 473 22.25 -8.60 -4.02
C ALA A 473 22.47 -9.32 -2.67
N SER A 474 22.58 -8.57 -1.57
CA SER A 474 22.74 -9.11 -0.22
C SER A 474 21.90 -8.34 0.80
N GLY A 475 21.18 -9.04 1.66
CA GLY A 475 20.33 -8.47 2.69
C GLY A 475 19.22 -9.42 3.14
N VAL A 476 18.72 -9.21 4.36
CA VAL A 476 17.52 -9.91 4.88
C VAL A 476 16.26 -9.60 4.08
N SER A 477 16.19 -8.41 3.47
CA SER A 477 15.11 -8.03 2.57
C SER A 477 15.03 -8.93 1.33
N TYR A 478 16.16 -9.52 0.89
CA TYR A 478 16.21 -10.47 -0.24
C TYR A 478 16.01 -11.93 0.17
N ALA A 479 16.24 -12.28 1.43
CA ALA A 479 15.86 -13.59 1.97
C ALA A 479 14.35 -13.74 2.14
N THR A 480 13.67 -12.66 2.49
CA THR A 480 12.20 -12.62 2.69
C THR A 480 11.40 -13.10 1.47
N PRO A 481 11.65 -12.64 0.22
CA PRO A 481 10.95 -13.12 -0.96
C PRO A 481 11.32 -14.56 -1.33
N ILE A 482 12.53 -15.04 -0.99
CA ILE A 482 12.88 -16.46 -1.17
C ILE A 482 12.04 -17.34 -0.25
N ALA A 483 11.87 -16.95 1.01
CA ALA A 483 10.99 -17.63 1.94
C ALA A 483 9.52 -17.60 1.47
N ALA A 484 9.03 -16.44 1.04
CA ALA A 484 7.69 -16.32 0.44
C ALA A 484 7.52 -17.23 -0.79
N GLY A 485 8.57 -17.35 -1.62
CA GLY A 485 8.54 -18.22 -2.79
C GLY A 485 8.53 -19.71 -2.45
N ILE A 486 9.31 -20.13 -1.45
CA ILE A 486 9.28 -21.49 -0.90
C ILE A 486 7.87 -21.83 -0.40
N ALA A 487 7.26 -20.92 0.38
CA ALA A 487 5.90 -21.08 0.87
C ALA A 487 4.90 -21.22 -0.28
N ALA A 488 4.99 -20.36 -1.30
CA ALA A 488 4.10 -20.41 -2.46
C ALA A 488 4.20 -21.72 -3.24
N ASN A 489 5.40 -22.28 -3.40
CA ASN A 489 5.60 -23.58 -4.03
C ASN A 489 4.95 -24.72 -3.23
N MET A 490 5.00 -24.68 -1.90
CA MET A 490 4.35 -25.68 -1.04
C MET A 490 2.82 -25.57 -1.13
N LEU A 491 2.29 -24.35 -1.13
CA LEU A 491 0.85 -24.10 -1.31
C LEU A 491 0.38 -24.52 -2.70
N GLU A 492 1.19 -24.32 -3.74
CA GLU A 492 0.87 -24.77 -5.10
C GLU A 492 0.74 -26.29 -5.18
N ILE A 493 1.64 -27.04 -4.53
CA ILE A 493 1.52 -28.50 -4.43
C ILE A 493 0.24 -28.90 -3.70
N LEU A 494 -0.04 -28.29 -2.55
CA LEU A 494 -1.27 -28.54 -1.78
C LEU A 494 -2.54 -28.23 -2.57
N ARG A 495 -2.52 -27.16 -3.35
CA ARG A 495 -3.65 -26.71 -4.18
C ARG A 495 -4.07 -27.77 -5.19
N HIS A 496 -3.11 -28.45 -5.82
CA HIS A 496 -3.37 -29.48 -6.82
C HIS A 496 -3.61 -30.86 -6.22
N GLU A 497 -2.87 -31.21 -5.18
CA GLU A 497 -2.70 -32.61 -4.80
C GLU A 497 -3.30 -32.98 -3.44
N ALA A 498 -3.74 -32.03 -2.62
CA ALA A 498 -4.33 -32.32 -1.31
C ALA A 498 -5.57 -33.23 -1.44
N SER A 499 -5.64 -34.27 -0.60
CA SER A 499 -6.71 -35.26 -0.62
C SER A 499 -8.11 -34.62 -0.58
N HIS A 500 -9.08 -35.25 -1.25
CA HIS A 500 -10.50 -34.91 -1.12
C HIS A 500 -11.01 -34.96 0.34
N ARG A 501 -10.27 -35.61 1.26
CA ARG A 501 -10.60 -35.61 2.69
C ARG A 501 -10.38 -34.26 3.37
N VAL A 502 -9.56 -33.38 2.79
CA VAL A 502 -9.38 -32.01 3.29
C VAL A 502 -10.33 -31.10 2.51
N ASN A 503 -11.54 -30.94 3.03
CA ASN A 503 -12.60 -30.15 2.37
C ASN A 503 -12.27 -28.66 2.24
N ASP A 504 -11.29 -28.13 2.99
CA ASP A 504 -10.95 -26.70 3.00
C ASP A 504 -9.42 -26.49 3.12
N VAL A 505 -8.71 -26.67 2.01
CA VAL A 505 -7.24 -26.56 1.93
C VAL A 505 -6.77 -25.19 2.42
N LYS A 506 -7.49 -24.12 2.06
CA LYS A 506 -7.09 -22.76 2.48
C LYS A 506 -7.14 -22.61 3.99
N LYS A 507 -8.24 -23.01 4.63
CA LYS A 507 -8.36 -22.90 6.09
C LYS A 507 -7.27 -23.64 6.85
N TRP A 508 -6.91 -24.85 6.41
CA TRP A 508 -5.92 -25.68 7.10
C TRP A 508 -4.48 -25.27 6.83
N PHE A 509 -4.17 -24.87 5.60
CA PHE A 509 -2.78 -24.71 5.16
C PHE A 509 -2.35 -23.26 4.88
N TYR A 510 -3.29 -22.35 4.56
CA TYR A 510 -2.97 -20.96 4.15
C TYR A 510 -2.94 -20.05 5.38
N ASN A 511 -2.17 -20.42 6.40
CA ASN A 511 -2.03 -19.64 7.63
C ASN A 511 -0.61 -19.73 8.20
N GLY A 512 -0.23 -18.69 8.95
CA GLY A 512 1.11 -18.59 9.53
C GLY A 512 1.45 -19.72 10.52
N ARG A 513 0.47 -20.34 11.20
CA ARG A 513 0.72 -21.44 12.14
C ARG A 513 1.19 -22.68 11.42
N TYR A 514 0.48 -23.12 10.38
CA TYR A 514 0.90 -24.23 9.54
C TYR A 514 2.25 -23.93 8.89
N MET A 515 2.42 -22.72 8.34
CA MET A 515 3.64 -22.35 7.66
C MET A 515 4.88 -22.41 8.57
N LYS A 516 4.76 -22.04 9.86
CA LYS A 516 5.85 -22.22 10.85
C LYS A 516 6.19 -23.69 11.08
N VAL A 517 5.19 -24.57 11.17
CA VAL A 517 5.40 -26.03 11.33
C VAL A 517 6.09 -26.60 10.10
N LEU A 518 5.60 -26.24 8.91
CA LEU A 518 6.19 -26.61 7.64
C LEU A 518 7.65 -26.14 7.53
N PHE A 519 7.93 -24.88 7.80
CA PHE A 519 9.29 -24.35 7.73
C PHE A 519 10.24 -25.06 8.70
N LYS A 520 9.80 -25.37 9.93
CA LYS A 520 10.62 -26.18 10.85
C LYS A 520 10.96 -27.55 10.28
N ALA A 521 10.03 -28.15 9.51
CA ALA A 521 10.22 -29.46 8.90
C ALA A 521 11.17 -29.40 7.70
N ILE A 522 11.08 -28.37 6.85
CA ILE A 522 11.97 -28.17 5.67
C ILE A 522 13.25 -27.41 6.00
N SER A 523 13.57 -27.24 7.28
CA SER A 523 14.78 -26.55 7.72
C SER A 523 15.86 -27.53 8.13
N GLN A 524 17.08 -27.32 7.62
CA GLN A 524 18.26 -27.89 8.25
C GLN A 524 18.53 -27.13 9.55
N ARG A 525 18.60 -27.87 10.66
CA ARG A 525 18.90 -27.31 11.98
C ARG A 525 20.41 -27.31 12.20
N ASP A 526 21.00 -26.12 12.23
CA ASP A 526 22.26 -25.87 12.95
C ASP A 526 21.88 -25.18 14.27
N HIS A 527 22.74 -25.23 15.28
CA HIS A 527 22.57 -24.59 16.60
C HIS A 527 22.34 -23.07 16.56
N ARG A 528 22.29 -22.47 15.35
CA ARG A 528 22.26 -21.04 15.06
C ARG A 528 20.94 -20.56 14.45
N CYS A 529 20.30 -21.33 13.56
CA CYS A 529 19.03 -20.95 12.90
C CYS A 529 18.33 -22.15 12.24
N CYS A 530 17.05 -21.99 11.90
CA CYS A 530 16.31 -22.89 11.02
C CYS A 530 16.56 -22.48 9.56
N PHE A 531 17.53 -23.11 8.89
CA PHE A 531 17.87 -22.81 7.50
C PHE A 531 16.87 -23.49 6.55
N VAL A 532 15.90 -22.72 6.07
CA VAL A 532 14.77 -23.17 5.23
C VAL A 532 15.25 -23.49 3.81
N GLN A 533 15.08 -24.75 3.40
CA GLN A 533 15.42 -25.24 2.06
C GLN A 533 14.49 -26.40 1.65
N PRO A 534 13.66 -26.23 0.60
CA PRO A 534 12.56 -27.15 0.30
C PRO A 534 13.02 -28.55 -0.11
N TRP A 535 14.28 -28.73 -0.51
CA TRP A 535 14.85 -30.01 -0.92
C TRP A 535 15.47 -30.83 0.22
N THR A 536 15.50 -30.36 1.46
CA THR A 536 15.98 -31.20 2.60
C THR A 536 14.92 -32.15 3.12
N PHE A 537 13.68 -31.97 2.68
CA PHE A 537 12.52 -32.75 3.05
C PHE A 537 12.67 -34.26 2.77
N TRP A 538 13.54 -34.65 1.83
CA TRP A 538 13.55 -35.98 1.21
C TRP A 538 14.17 -37.11 2.04
N HIS A 539 15.04 -36.81 3.02
CA HIS A 539 15.79 -37.85 3.75
C HIS A 539 15.67 -37.81 5.28
N GLU A 540 15.50 -36.63 5.89
CA GLU A 540 15.65 -36.48 7.36
C GLU A 540 14.33 -36.63 8.14
N ILE A 541 13.20 -36.09 7.65
CA ILE A 541 11.90 -36.22 8.35
C ILE A 541 11.45 -37.69 8.44
N ILE A 542 11.70 -38.45 7.37
CA ILE A 542 11.33 -39.86 7.23
C ILE A 542 12.18 -40.74 8.16
N SER A 543 13.45 -40.39 8.38
CA SER A 543 14.39 -41.22 9.15
C SER A 543 14.41 -40.91 10.64
N VAL A 544 14.04 -39.70 11.07
CA VAL A 544 14.30 -39.23 12.45
C VAL A 544 13.04 -39.09 13.33
N SER A 545 11.84 -38.85 12.79
CA SER A 545 10.65 -38.58 13.62
C SER A 545 9.96 -39.87 14.11
N PRO A 546 9.89 -40.13 15.43
CA PRO A 546 9.14 -41.27 15.98
C PRO A 546 7.65 -41.24 15.64
N ARG A 547 7.11 -40.05 15.34
CA ARG A 547 5.69 -39.79 15.05
C ARG A 547 5.24 -40.33 13.68
N TYR A 548 6.19 -40.67 12.80
CA TYR A 548 5.91 -41.09 11.41
C TYR A 548 6.44 -42.50 11.07
N ARG A 549 6.86 -43.31 12.07
CA ARG A 549 7.41 -44.66 11.83
C ARG A 549 6.46 -45.60 11.08
N ASP A 550 5.16 -45.42 11.24
CA ASP A 550 4.14 -46.28 10.62
C ASP A 550 3.67 -45.77 9.24
N VAL A 551 4.19 -44.62 8.77
CA VAL A 551 3.85 -44.06 7.46
C VAL A 551 4.83 -44.60 6.42
N GLN A 552 4.39 -45.56 5.60
CA GLN A 552 5.20 -46.06 4.48
C GLN A 552 5.37 -44.98 3.41
N LEU A 553 6.54 -44.34 3.37
CA LEU A 553 6.95 -43.44 2.30
C LEU A 553 7.88 -44.21 1.35
N ARG A 554 7.50 -44.36 0.08
CA ARG A 554 8.28 -45.12 -0.90
C ARG A 554 9.48 -44.28 -1.36
N SER A 555 10.69 -44.81 -1.29
CA SER A 555 11.88 -44.07 -1.75
C SER A 555 11.71 -43.60 -3.20
N GLY A 556 11.87 -42.29 -3.45
CA GLY A 556 11.71 -41.68 -4.78
C GLY A 556 10.27 -41.45 -5.26
N ASP A 557 9.25 -41.71 -4.44
CA ASP A 557 7.85 -41.46 -4.82
C ASP A 557 7.45 -39.98 -4.59
N GLU A 558 7.07 -39.30 -5.67
CA GLU A 558 6.61 -37.90 -5.66
C GLU A 558 5.40 -37.69 -4.76
N ARG A 559 4.57 -38.72 -4.52
CA ARG A 559 3.37 -38.63 -3.67
C ARG A 559 3.67 -38.52 -2.17
N ASN A 560 4.91 -38.79 -1.77
CA ASN A 560 5.33 -38.63 -0.37
C ASN A 560 5.20 -37.18 0.10
N ILE A 561 5.39 -36.21 -0.79
CA ILE A 561 5.34 -34.78 -0.43
C ILE A 561 3.96 -34.41 0.12
N ILE A 562 2.89 -34.84 -0.55
CA ILE A 562 1.50 -34.57 -0.18
C ILE A 562 1.21 -35.20 1.17
N ARG A 563 1.65 -36.44 1.36
CA ARG A 563 1.40 -37.17 2.60
C ARG A 563 2.04 -36.50 3.80
N VAL A 564 3.27 -36.01 3.67
CA VAL A 564 3.95 -35.28 4.75
C VAL A 564 3.30 -33.91 4.96
N LEU A 565 2.96 -33.17 3.89
CA LEU A 565 2.29 -31.88 4.01
C LEU A 565 0.93 -32.00 4.73
N GLU A 566 0.15 -33.05 4.44
CA GLU A 566 -1.09 -33.37 5.15
C GLU A 566 -0.85 -33.76 6.62
N LEU A 567 0.19 -34.55 6.91
CA LEU A 567 0.54 -34.95 8.28
C LEU A 567 0.95 -33.76 9.15
N LEU A 568 1.60 -32.76 8.59
CA LEU A 568 1.99 -31.54 9.32
C LEU A 568 0.81 -30.66 9.72
N ALA A 569 -0.39 -30.89 9.17
CA ALA A 569 -1.61 -30.20 9.57
C ALA A 569 -2.32 -30.84 10.79
N ALA A 570 -1.92 -32.04 11.21
CA ALA A 570 -2.46 -32.79 12.36
C ALA A 570 -1.70 -32.50 13.67
#